data_AF-A0A135TGC3-F1
#
_entry.id   AF-A0A135TGC3-F1
#
_cell.length_a   1.000
_cell.length_b   1.000
_cell.length_c   1.000
_cell.angle_alpha   90.00
_cell.angle_beta   90.00
_cell.angle_gamma   90.00
#
_symmetry.space_group_name_H-M   'P 1'
#
loop_
_entity.id
_entity.type
_entity.pdbx_description
1 polymer ?
#
loop_
_entity_poly.entity_id
_entity_poly.type
_entity_poly.pdbx_seq_one_letter_code
_entity_poly.pdbx_strand_id
1 'polypeptide(L)'
;MSLTTRDLRAKVWPRFFRARLPIAPHCPHRVSPDSALTLRLSEKLASYHPSRNFNTLDSPGRVNLRTQKRLAASVIGCGERKIWLDPNEVNEISNANSRQTIRKLVADGLIIRKPVTMHSRSRARELNLARRIGRHRGFGKRKGTAEARMPSQVLWMRRLRVLRRLLVKYRASGKIDKHLYHELYHSSKGNAFKHKRALVEHMSGGLTPDTSQIHRAKAEKAREKALKDEMDAKRAKTKAARERKQERQTAKRNALLGEGEEEAK
;
A
#
# COMPACT_ATOMS: atom_id res chain seq x y z
N MET A 1 -4.42 -62.32 -33.64
CA MET A 1 -5.65 -62.93 -33.09
C MET A 1 -6.22 -61.93 -32.07
N SER A 2 -6.92 -60.89 -32.51
CA SER A 2 -8.38 -60.84 -32.72
C SER A 2 -9.19 -61.17 -31.45
N LEU A 3 -9.92 -60.17 -30.96
CA LEU A 3 -11.32 -60.17 -30.47
C LEU A 3 -11.48 -58.99 -29.48
N THR A 4 -11.99 -57.84 -29.94
CA THR A 4 -13.39 -57.37 -29.95
C THR A 4 -13.79 -56.55 -28.73
N THR A 5 -13.89 -55.24 -28.98
CA THR A 5 -14.99 -54.33 -28.63
C THR A 5 -16.04 -54.81 -27.61
N ARG A 6 -16.22 -54.01 -26.55
CA ARG A 6 -17.56 -53.75 -26.00
C ARG A 6 -17.68 -52.30 -25.53
N ASP A 7 -18.68 -51.69 -26.13
CA ASP A 7 -19.09 -50.30 -26.08
C ASP A 7 -20.09 -50.07 -24.92
N LEU A 8 -20.34 -48.79 -24.62
CA LEU A 8 -21.51 -48.22 -23.93
C LEU A 8 -21.66 -48.45 -22.41
N ARG A 9 -21.39 -47.38 -21.64
CA ARG A 9 -22.49 -46.60 -21.03
C ARG A 9 -21.98 -45.34 -20.32
N ALA A 10 -22.50 -44.21 -20.81
CA ALA A 10 -22.49 -42.93 -20.13
C ALA A 10 -22.99 -43.06 -18.68
N LYS A 11 -22.17 -42.62 -17.72
CA LYS A 11 -22.63 -42.28 -16.37
C LYS A 11 -22.79 -40.77 -16.30
N VAL A 12 -23.98 -40.35 -16.73
CA VAL A 12 -24.63 -39.12 -16.29
C VAL A 12 -24.55 -39.07 -14.77
N TRP A 13 -23.78 -38.15 -14.22
CA TRP A 13 -23.85 -37.85 -12.79
C TRP A 13 -25.16 -37.10 -12.52
N PRO A 14 -26.01 -37.60 -11.60
CA PRO A 14 -27.27 -36.96 -11.29
C PRO A 14 -27.02 -35.58 -10.66
N ARG A 15 -27.70 -34.59 -11.25
CA ARG A 15 -28.02 -33.30 -10.67
C ARG A 15 -28.50 -33.53 -9.24
N PHE A 16 -27.62 -33.30 -8.26
CA PHE A 16 -28.04 -33.27 -6.86
C PHE A 16 -29.02 -32.11 -6.70
N PHE A 17 -30.28 -32.49 -6.62
CA PHE A 17 -31.41 -31.68 -6.15
C PHE A 17 -31.03 -31.19 -4.75
N ARG A 18 -30.44 -30.00 -4.67
CA ARG A 18 -30.36 -29.30 -3.39
C ARG A 18 -31.78 -28.86 -3.10
N ALA A 19 -32.44 -29.56 -2.19
CA ALA A 19 -33.76 -29.24 -1.68
C ALA A 19 -33.86 -27.73 -1.47
N ARG A 20 -34.75 -27.12 -2.25
CA ARG A 20 -35.17 -25.74 -2.08
C ARG A 20 -35.92 -25.71 -0.76
N LEU A 21 -35.21 -25.37 0.32
CA LEU A 21 -35.84 -25.00 1.58
C LEU A 21 -36.94 -23.98 1.27
N PRO A 22 -38.15 -24.12 1.81
CA PRO A 22 -39.22 -23.18 1.56
C PRO A 22 -38.75 -21.79 2.00
N ILE A 23 -38.89 -20.84 1.09
CA ILE A 23 -38.76 -19.41 1.36
C ILE A 23 -39.77 -19.12 2.46
N ALA A 24 -39.28 -18.86 3.67
CA ALA A 24 -40.11 -18.35 4.75
C ALA A 24 -40.79 -17.07 4.23
N PRO A 25 -42.12 -16.95 4.39
CA PRO A 25 -42.82 -15.73 3.98
C PRO A 25 -42.21 -14.55 4.73
N HIS A 26 -42.00 -13.46 4.00
CA HIS A 26 -41.67 -12.16 4.53
C HIS A 26 -42.40 -11.93 5.85
N CYS A 27 -41.65 -11.84 6.95
CA CYS A 27 -42.17 -11.26 8.17
C CYS A 27 -42.54 -9.81 7.84
N PRO A 28 -43.83 -9.41 7.86
CA PRO A 28 -44.14 -8.00 7.85
C PRO A 28 -43.49 -7.42 9.10
N HIS A 29 -42.67 -6.38 8.91
CA HIS A 29 -42.23 -5.56 10.03
C HIS A 29 -43.50 -5.17 10.80
N ARG A 30 -43.62 -5.70 12.02
CA ARG A 30 -44.62 -5.29 13.00
C ARG A 30 -44.52 -3.78 13.13
N VAL A 31 -45.46 -3.08 12.51
CA VAL A 31 -45.76 -1.68 12.80
C VAL A 31 -46.39 -1.73 14.18
N SER A 32 -45.69 -1.26 15.21
CA SER A 32 -46.30 -1.08 16.53
C SER A 32 -47.39 -0.02 16.40
N PRO A 33 -48.65 -0.32 16.75
CA PRO A 33 -49.69 0.67 16.91
C PRO A 33 -49.76 1.04 18.39
N ASP A 34 -49.03 2.08 18.78
CA ASP A 34 -49.37 2.88 19.96
C ASP A 34 -49.69 4.29 19.50
N SER A 35 -50.87 4.41 18.90
CA SER A 35 -51.59 5.66 18.77
C SER A 35 -52.39 5.90 20.04
N ALA A 36 -51.80 6.53 21.06
CA ALA A 36 -52.57 7.15 22.13
C ALA A 36 -51.81 8.20 22.95
N LEU A 37 -50.87 8.96 22.37
CA LEU A 37 -50.36 10.18 23.03
C LEU A 37 -49.84 11.25 22.05
N THR A 38 -50.36 11.29 20.83
CA THR A 38 -49.96 12.29 19.81
C THR A 38 -51.16 12.96 19.13
N LEU A 39 -52.23 13.25 19.88
CA LEU A 39 -53.31 14.16 19.43
C LEU A 39 -53.92 14.95 20.61
N ARG A 40 -53.09 15.53 21.48
CA ARG A 40 -53.41 16.73 22.27
C ARG A 40 -52.12 17.47 22.65
N LEU A 41 -51.40 17.97 21.65
CA LEU A 41 -50.48 19.10 21.84
C LEU A 41 -50.09 19.75 20.49
N SER A 42 -50.94 19.65 19.46
CA SER A 42 -50.69 20.21 18.13
C SER A 42 -51.26 21.61 17.91
N GLU A 43 -51.60 22.35 18.97
CA GLU A 43 -51.93 23.79 18.89
C GLU A 43 -50.90 24.70 19.59
N LYS A 44 -49.75 24.19 20.04
CA LYS A 44 -48.72 25.03 20.71
C LYS A 44 -47.29 24.91 20.18
N LEU A 45 -47.09 24.44 18.94
CA LEU A 45 -45.75 24.40 18.33
C LEU A 45 -45.75 24.84 16.85
N ALA A 46 -46.54 25.88 16.51
CA ALA A 46 -46.44 26.59 15.23
C ALA A 46 -45.60 27.88 15.31
N SER A 47 -44.75 28.03 16.33
CA SER A 47 -43.94 29.25 16.53
C SER A 47 -42.60 28.95 17.19
N TYR A 48 -41.80 28.10 16.55
CA TYR A 48 -40.35 28.13 16.78
C TYR A 48 -39.65 28.25 15.43
N HIS A 49 -39.77 29.45 14.85
CA HIS A 49 -38.69 29.94 14.01
C HIS A 49 -37.43 29.89 14.86
N PRO A 50 -36.35 29.18 14.46
CA PRO A 50 -35.07 29.41 15.08
C PRO A 50 -34.83 30.90 14.89
N SER A 51 -34.77 31.62 16.00
CA SER A 51 -34.35 33.00 16.02
C SER A 51 -33.00 33.04 15.33
N ARG A 52 -33.02 33.33 14.02
CA ARG A 52 -32.05 34.21 13.43
C ARG A 52 -32.01 35.35 14.44
N ASN A 53 -30.93 35.43 15.19
CA ASN A 53 -30.63 36.63 15.94
C ASN A 53 -30.56 37.73 14.88
N PHE A 54 -31.72 38.33 14.64
CA PHE A 54 -31.84 39.72 14.29
C PHE A 54 -30.83 40.43 15.18
N ASN A 55 -30.03 41.29 14.58
CA ASN A 55 -29.43 42.38 15.31
C ASN A 55 -30.60 43.22 15.88
N THR A 56 -31.23 42.76 16.95
CA THR A 56 -31.94 43.61 17.88
C THR A 56 -30.88 44.21 18.79
N LEU A 57 -31.10 45.48 19.16
CA LEU A 57 -30.17 46.40 19.82
C LEU A 57 -29.27 47.22 18.87
N ASP A 58 -29.89 47.88 17.89
CA ASP A 58 -29.56 49.29 17.68
C ASP A 58 -30.50 50.12 18.58
N SER A 59 -30.20 50.14 19.88
CA SER A 59 -30.77 51.12 20.80
C SER A 59 -29.89 52.36 20.72
N PRO A 60 -30.44 53.55 20.38
CA PRO A 60 -29.67 54.78 20.29
C PRO A 60 -29.21 55.18 21.70
N GLY A 61 -27.99 54.78 22.06
CA GLY A 61 -27.44 54.94 23.41
C GLY A 61 -26.36 53.93 23.81
N ARG A 62 -26.10 52.90 22.97
CA ARG A 62 -25.04 51.92 23.25
C ARG A 62 -23.70 52.34 22.61
N VAL A 63 -22.62 52.26 23.39
CA VAL A 63 -21.25 52.60 22.97
C VAL A 63 -20.77 51.71 21.81
N ASN A 64 -20.11 52.30 20.81
CA ASN A 64 -19.64 51.57 19.61
C ASN A 64 -18.27 50.90 19.84
N LEU A 65 -18.27 49.59 20.09
CA LEU A 65 -17.06 48.80 20.34
C LEU A 65 -16.51 48.07 19.09
N ARG A 66 -16.92 48.47 17.88
CA ARG A 66 -16.52 47.78 16.63
C ARG A 66 -15.00 47.85 16.39
N THR A 67 -14.40 49.01 16.69
CA THR A 67 -12.95 49.22 16.53
C THR A 67 -12.16 48.35 17.51
N GLN A 68 -12.60 48.29 18.76
CA GLN A 68 -12.00 47.52 19.83
C GLN A 68 -12.08 46.02 19.53
N LYS A 69 -13.23 45.55 19.04
CA LYS A 69 -13.42 44.16 18.60
C LYS A 69 -12.48 43.79 17.44
N ARG A 70 -12.31 44.70 16.47
CA ARG A 70 -11.37 44.53 15.35
C ARG A 70 -9.90 44.54 15.81
N LEU A 71 -9.53 45.44 16.72
CA LEU A 71 -8.18 45.50 17.29
C LEU A 71 -7.87 44.24 18.11
N ALA A 72 -8.80 43.78 18.94
CA ALA A 72 -8.69 42.55 19.71
C ALA A 72 -8.51 41.32 18.82
N ALA A 73 -9.28 41.23 17.73
CA ALA A 73 -9.12 40.17 16.73
C ALA A 73 -7.69 40.14 16.14
N SER A 74 -7.16 41.31 15.76
CA SER A 74 -5.80 41.44 15.22
C SER A 74 -4.71 41.15 16.25
N VAL A 75 -4.92 41.50 17.52
CA VAL A 75 -3.94 41.30 18.60
C VAL A 75 -3.87 39.83 19.06
N ILE A 76 -5.02 39.16 19.17
CA ILE A 76 -5.12 37.75 19.60
C ILE A 76 -4.85 36.78 18.42
N GLY A 77 -4.97 37.24 17.18
CA GLY A 77 -4.79 36.41 15.99
C GLY A 77 -5.99 35.48 15.74
N CYS A 78 -7.21 35.94 16.02
CA CYS A 78 -8.44 35.21 15.75
C CYS A 78 -9.47 36.10 15.06
N GLY A 79 -10.49 35.52 14.40
CA GLY A 79 -11.56 36.32 13.78
C GLY A 79 -12.48 36.98 14.81
N GLU A 80 -13.11 38.10 14.44
CA GLU A 80 -14.01 38.89 15.32
C GLU A 80 -15.14 38.06 15.95
N ARG A 81 -15.59 36.99 15.27
CA ARG A 81 -16.61 36.06 15.78
C ARG A 81 -16.18 35.35 17.08
N LYS A 82 -14.87 35.20 17.30
CA LYS A 82 -14.30 34.52 18.46
C LYS A 82 -13.93 35.47 19.59
N ILE A 83 -14.07 36.78 19.40
CA ILE A 83 -13.87 37.75 20.48
C ILE A 83 -15.15 37.87 21.30
N TRP A 84 -15.01 37.71 22.61
CA TRP A 84 -16.00 38.08 23.61
C TRP A 84 -15.52 39.35 24.31
N LEU A 85 -16.43 40.32 24.46
CA LEU A 85 -16.22 41.56 25.20
C LEU A 85 -17.17 41.51 26.39
N ASP A 86 -16.70 41.88 27.56
CA ASP A 86 -17.55 41.95 28.75
C ASP A 86 -18.64 43.03 28.58
N PRO A 87 -19.94 42.69 28.69
CA PRO A 87 -21.03 43.66 28.63
C PRO A 87 -21.15 44.55 29.89
N ASN A 88 -20.48 44.21 30.99
CA ASN A 88 -20.53 45.01 32.22
C ASN A 88 -19.50 46.15 32.19
N GLU A 89 -18.30 45.90 31.64
CA GLU A 89 -17.18 46.84 31.58
C GLU A 89 -17.05 47.54 30.22
N VAL A 90 -18.17 48.01 29.67
CA VAL A 90 -18.22 48.64 28.33
C VAL A 90 -17.43 49.95 28.27
N ASN A 91 -17.41 50.71 29.36
CA ASN A 91 -16.74 52.00 29.44
C ASN A 91 -15.21 51.85 29.41
N GLU A 92 -14.68 50.89 30.14
CA GLU A 92 -13.23 50.60 30.16
C GLU A 92 -12.74 50.09 28.81
N ILE A 93 -13.51 49.20 28.17
CA ILE A 93 -13.19 48.69 26.83
C ILE A 93 -13.25 49.82 25.80
N SER A 94 -14.24 50.71 25.88
CA SER A 94 -14.38 51.85 24.95
C SER A 94 -13.15 52.77 24.94
N ASN A 95 -12.57 53.04 26.11
CA ASN A 95 -11.42 53.91 26.26
C ASN A 95 -10.11 53.32 25.68
N ALA A 96 -10.09 52.01 25.37
CA ALA A 96 -8.91 51.34 24.84
C ALA A 96 -8.78 51.49 23.31
N ASN A 97 -8.04 52.52 22.88
CA ASN A 97 -7.81 52.82 21.45
C ASN A 97 -6.54 52.19 20.86
N SER A 98 -5.59 51.75 21.70
CA SER A 98 -4.29 51.24 21.26
C SER A 98 -4.21 49.71 21.32
N ARG A 99 -3.35 49.10 20.50
CA ARG A 99 -3.13 47.64 20.54
C ARG A 99 -2.50 47.21 21.86
N GLN A 100 -1.65 48.05 22.46
CA GLN A 100 -1.03 47.79 23.75
C GLN A 100 -2.05 47.75 24.89
N THR A 101 -3.04 48.66 24.89
CA THR A 101 -4.11 48.66 25.92
C THR A 101 -5.05 47.48 25.75
N ILE A 102 -5.38 47.10 24.51
CA ILE A 102 -6.15 45.87 24.24
C ILE A 102 -5.41 44.61 24.73
N ARG A 103 -4.07 44.55 24.67
CA ARG A 103 -3.30 43.44 25.26
C ARG A 103 -3.46 43.34 26.78
N LYS A 104 -3.53 44.49 27.48
CA LYS A 104 -3.78 44.53 28.93
C LYS A 104 -5.18 43.99 29.24
N LEU A 105 -6.21 44.50 28.56
CA LEU A 105 -7.59 44.02 28.73
C LEU A 105 -7.79 42.53 28.42
N VAL A 106 -6.96 41.95 27.54
CA VAL A 106 -6.94 40.49 27.29
C VAL A 106 -6.28 39.73 28.44
N ALA A 107 -5.22 40.27 29.03
CA ALA A 107 -4.55 39.70 30.19
C ALA A 107 -5.43 39.78 31.45
N ASP A 108 -6.15 40.89 31.62
CA ASP A 108 -7.07 41.14 32.73
C ASP A 108 -8.38 40.33 32.61
N GLY A 109 -8.66 39.77 31.44
CA GLY A 109 -9.80 38.87 31.20
C GLY A 109 -11.09 39.56 30.75
N LEU A 110 -11.08 40.88 30.53
CA LEU A 110 -12.22 41.65 30.00
C LEU A 110 -12.49 41.34 28.52
N ILE A 111 -11.46 40.91 27.79
CA ILE A 111 -11.55 40.46 26.41
C ILE A 111 -11.11 39.00 26.33
N ILE A 112 -12.05 38.10 26.03
CA ILE A 112 -11.82 36.65 26.02
C ILE A 112 -11.92 36.09 24.61
N ARG A 113 -10.99 35.19 24.26
CA ARG A 113 -11.11 34.34 23.09
C ARG A 113 -12.08 33.19 23.38
N LYS A 114 -13.26 33.22 22.75
CA LYS A 114 -14.20 32.10 22.77
C LYS A 114 -13.54 30.84 22.19
N PRO A 115 -13.75 29.67 22.80
CA PRO A 115 -13.23 28.42 22.24
C PRO A 115 -13.82 28.16 20.84
N VAL A 116 -13.08 27.36 20.07
CA VAL A 116 -13.57 26.90 18.76
C VAL A 116 -14.78 25.99 18.99
N THR A 117 -15.80 26.13 18.14
CA THR A 117 -16.96 25.24 18.18
C THR A 117 -16.49 23.84 17.78
N MET A 118 -16.69 22.87 18.68
CA MET A 118 -16.16 21.53 18.49
C MET A 118 -16.87 20.82 17.32
N HIS A 119 -16.13 20.47 16.28
CA HIS A 119 -16.62 19.56 15.24
C HIS A 119 -16.06 18.16 15.49
N SER A 120 -16.87 17.31 16.12
CA SER A 120 -16.47 15.92 16.40
C SER A 120 -16.29 15.13 15.10
N ARG A 121 -15.20 14.36 15.04
CA ARG A 121 -14.88 13.45 13.93
C ARG A 121 -15.23 11.99 14.24
N SER A 122 -15.91 11.70 15.37
CA SER A 122 -16.20 10.32 15.81
C SER A 122 -16.89 9.49 14.72
N ARG A 123 -18.02 9.99 14.19
CA ARG A 123 -18.80 9.34 13.11
C ARG A 123 -17.97 9.12 11.84
N ALA A 124 -17.13 10.08 11.47
CA ALA A 124 -16.27 9.95 10.29
C ALA A 124 -15.17 8.89 10.48
N ARG A 125 -14.61 8.77 11.69
CA ARG A 125 -13.62 7.72 12.03
C ARG A 125 -14.27 6.34 12.01
N GLU A 126 -15.43 6.20 12.64
CA GLU A 126 -16.19 4.95 12.65
C GLU A 126 -16.53 4.47 11.24
N LEU A 127 -17.04 5.37 10.38
CA LEU A 127 -17.31 5.07 8.97
C LEU A 127 -16.04 4.64 8.21
N ASN A 128 -14.90 5.26 8.50
CA ASN A 128 -13.62 4.88 7.88
C ASN A 128 -13.13 3.51 8.34
N LEU A 129 -13.34 3.13 9.61
CA LEU A 129 -13.06 1.79 10.12
C LEU A 129 -13.96 0.75 9.44
N ALA A 130 -15.26 1.02 9.33
CA ALA A 130 -16.21 0.17 8.60
C ALA A 130 -15.82 0.02 7.12
N ARG A 131 -15.41 1.12 6.46
CA ARG A 131 -14.91 1.11 5.07
C ARG A 131 -13.57 0.38 4.90
N ARG A 132 -12.74 0.30 5.94
CA ARG A 132 -11.48 -0.46 5.94
C ARG A 132 -11.74 -1.96 5.96
N ILE A 133 -12.71 -2.40 6.77
CA ILE A 133 -13.18 -3.80 6.82
C ILE A 133 -13.87 -4.22 5.51
N GLY A 134 -14.39 -3.25 4.75
CA GLY A 134 -14.96 -3.49 3.41
C GLY A 134 -16.43 -3.13 3.27
N ARG A 135 -17.08 -2.65 4.35
CA ARG A 135 -18.47 -2.15 4.30
C ARG A 135 -18.57 -0.90 3.42
N HIS A 136 -19.77 -0.63 2.91
CA HIS A 136 -20.09 0.53 2.05
C HIS A 136 -19.26 0.63 0.75
N ARG A 137 -18.77 -0.49 0.18
CA ARG A 137 -18.02 -0.55 -1.10
C ARG A 137 -18.77 -1.18 -2.29
N GLY A 138 -20.02 -1.60 -2.08
CA GLY A 138 -20.85 -2.23 -3.12
C GLY A 138 -21.16 -1.31 -4.30
N PHE A 139 -21.69 -1.87 -5.39
CA PHE A 139 -21.93 -1.15 -6.65
C PHE A 139 -22.80 0.10 -6.49
N GLY A 140 -23.86 0.06 -5.68
CA GLY A 140 -24.74 1.21 -5.44
C GLY A 140 -24.09 2.42 -4.75
N LYS A 141 -22.91 2.26 -4.14
CA LYS A 141 -22.13 3.36 -3.55
C LYS A 141 -21.02 3.87 -4.47
N ARG A 142 -20.81 3.28 -5.64
CA ARG A 142 -19.82 3.72 -6.63
C ARG A 142 -20.47 4.73 -7.57
N LYS A 143 -19.88 5.92 -7.70
CA LYS A 143 -20.41 7.03 -8.53
C LYS A 143 -19.51 7.42 -9.70
N GLY A 144 -18.31 6.86 -9.80
CA GLY A 144 -17.35 7.12 -10.87
C GLY A 144 -16.83 5.82 -11.50
N THR A 145 -16.18 5.94 -12.65
CA THR A 145 -15.61 4.81 -13.40
C THR A 145 -14.50 4.10 -12.61
N ALA A 146 -14.17 2.87 -13.00
CA ALA A 146 -13.08 2.12 -12.38
C ALA A 146 -11.75 2.86 -12.50
N GLU A 147 -11.48 3.43 -13.68
CA GLU A 147 -10.25 4.18 -13.98
C GLU A 147 -10.14 5.46 -13.15
N ALA A 148 -11.24 6.21 -12.95
CA ALA A 148 -11.24 7.41 -12.11
C ALA A 148 -11.01 7.09 -10.62
N ARG A 149 -11.48 5.93 -10.15
CA ARG A 149 -11.34 5.51 -8.74
C ARG A 149 -9.94 4.96 -8.44
N MET A 150 -9.38 4.17 -9.36
CA MET A 150 -8.04 3.59 -9.28
C MET A 150 -7.47 3.47 -10.69
N PRO A 151 -6.65 4.45 -11.13
CA PRO A 151 -6.12 4.44 -12.48
C PRO A 151 -5.23 3.22 -12.75
N SER A 152 -5.39 2.62 -13.92
CA SER A 152 -4.63 1.47 -14.40
C SER A 152 -3.14 1.79 -14.46
N GLN A 153 -2.77 3.02 -14.81
CA GLN A 153 -1.38 3.50 -14.80
C GLN A 153 -0.76 3.42 -13.40
N VAL A 154 -1.51 3.77 -12.34
CA VAL A 154 -1.03 3.70 -10.95
C VAL A 154 -0.81 2.25 -10.52
N LEU A 155 -1.71 1.34 -10.90
CA LEU A 155 -1.56 -0.10 -10.65
C LEU A 155 -0.33 -0.67 -11.37
N TRP A 156 -0.14 -0.31 -12.65
CA TRP A 156 1.02 -0.69 -13.46
C TRP A 156 2.34 -0.21 -12.84
N MET A 157 2.40 1.07 -12.45
CA MET A 157 3.57 1.67 -11.80
C MET A 157 3.89 0.97 -10.48
N ARG A 158 2.88 0.75 -9.61
CA ARG A 158 3.07 0.05 -8.33
C ARG A 158 3.61 -1.36 -8.55
N ARG A 159 3.02 -2.11 -9.49
CA ARG A 159 3.44 -3.47 -9.82
C ARG A 159 4.87 -3.51 -10.32
N LEU A 160 5.23 -2.73 -11.34
CA LEU A 160 6.59 -2.71 -11.89
C LEU A 160 7.62 -2.30 -10.83
N ARG A 161 7.32 -1.29 -10.00
CA ARG A 161 8.21 -0.85 -8.92
C ARG A 161 8.44 -1.97 -7.90
N VAL A 162 7.40 -2.74 -7.54
CA VAL A 162 7.55 -3.87 -6.61
C VAL A 162 8.41 -4.98 -7.19
N LEU A 163 8.20 -5.36 -8.46
CA LEU A 163 8.98 -6.40 -9.13
C LEU A 163 10.45 -6.01 -9.24
N ARG A 164 10.73 -4.79 -9.73
CA ARG A 164 12.12 -4.29 -9.89
C ARG A 164 12.85 -4.15 -8.57
N ARG A 165 12.20 -3.67 -7.50
CA ARG A 165 12.82 -3.60 -6.16
C ARG A 165 13.24 -4.97 -5.66
N LEU A 166 12.43 -6.01 -5.93
CA LEU A 166 12.76 -7.37 -5.56
C LEU A 166 13.96 -7.92 -6.36
N LEU A 167 13.99 -7.69 -7.67
CA LEU A 167 15.13 -8.09 -8.51
C LEU A 167 16.44 -7.44 -8.04
N VAL A 168 16.41 -6.15 -7.71
CA VAL A 168 17.59 -5.43 -7.16
C VAL A 168 18.03 -6.05 -5.83
N LYS A 169 17.09 -6.35 -4.93
CA LYS A 169 17.40 -7.01 -3.65
C LYS A 169 18.05 -8.39 -3.85
N TYR A 170 17.54 -9.20 -4.78
CA TYR A 170 18.06 -10.54 -5.02
C TYR A 170 19.42 -10.55 -5.74
N ARG A 171 19.68 -9.53 -6.56
CA ARG A 171 21.02 -9.29 -7.13
C ARG A 171 22.03 -8.90 -6.04
N ALA A 172 21.66 -7.98 -5.16
CA ALA A 172 22.52 -7.56 -4.05
C ALA A 172 22.81 -8.72 -3.07
N SER A 173 21.84 -9.61 -2.84
CA SER A 173 22.04 -10.80 -2.01
C SER A 173 22.68 -11.98 -2.74
N GLY A 174 23.11 -11.84 -4.00
CA GLY A 174 23.74 -12.91 -4.79
C GLY A 174 22.84 -14.09 -5.17
N LYS A 175 21.51 -14.00 -4.96
CA LYS A 175 20.57 -15.07 -5.35
C LYS A 175 20.42 -15.16 -6.87
N ILE A 176 20.55 -14.02 -7.55
CA ILE A 176 20.46 -13.88 -9.00
C ILE A 176 21.76 -13.30 -9.54
N ASP A 177 22.23 -13.84 -10.65
CA ASP A 177 23.37 -13.31 -11.40
C ASP A 177 22.97 -12.09 -12.27
N LYS A 178 23.95 -11.26 -12.65
CA LYS A 178 23.76 -10.08 -13.52
C LYS A 178 22.99 -10.41 -14.81
N HIS A 179 23.28 -11.55 -15.44
CA HIS A 179 22.68 -11.92 -16.72
C HIS A 179 21.20 -12.25 -16.56
N LEU A 180 20.89 -13.12 -15.59
CA LEU A 180 19.52 -13.48 -15.25
C LEU A 180 18.70 -12.27 -14.75
N TYR A 181 19.33 -11.32 -14.05
CA TYR A 181 18.69 -10.06 -13.67
C TYR A 181 18.22 -9.26 -14.90
N HIS A 182 19.04 -9.15 -15.94
CA HIS A 182 18.73 -8.35 -17.13
C HIS A 182 17.56 -8.93 -17.91
N GLU A 183 17.53 -10.26 -18.10
CA GLU A 183 16.42 -10.97 -18.73
C GLU A 183 15.12 -10.76 -17.95
N LEU A 184 15.14 -11.02 -16.63
CA LEU A 184 13.96 -10.86 -15.77
C LEU A 184 13.48 -9.40 -15.70
N TYR A 185 14.38 -8.43 -15.85
CA TYR A 185 14.04 -7.02 -15.89
C TYR A 185 13.19 -6.67 -17.12
N HIS A 186 13.56 -7.19 -18.29
CA HIS A 186 12.81 -7.02 -19.54
C HIS A 186 11.50 -7.82 -19.53
N SER A 187 11.52 -9.06 -19.06
CA SER A 187 10.31 -9.88 -18.90
C SER A 187 9.30 -9.25 -17.93
N SER A 188 9.79 -8.59 -16.87
CA SER A 188 8.94 -7.79 -15.97
C SER A 188 8.30 -6.60 -16.67
N LYS A 189 9.04 -5.90 -17.55
CA LYS A 189 8.51 -4.81 -18.38
C LYS A 189 7.45 -5.34 -19.37
N GLY A 190 7.68 -6.54 -19.91
CA GLY A 190 6.79 -7.26 -20.83
C GLY A 190 5.56 -7.90 -20.18
N ASN A 191 5.26 -7.63 -18.90
CA ASN A 191 4.05 -8.15 -18.21
C ASN A 191 3.99 -9.69 -18.11
N ALA A 192 5.13 -10.38 -18.17
CA ALA A 192 5.21 -11.82 -17.95
C ALA A 192 4.78 -12.19 -16.51
N PHE A 193 5.09 -11.34 -15.53
CA PHE A 193 4.76 -11.56 -14.13
C PHE A 193 3.58 -10.68 -13.66
N LYS A 194 2.50 -11.30 -13.18
CA LYS A 194 1.30 -10.58 -12.70
C LYS A 194 1.46 -10.03 -11.28
N HIS A 195 2.15 -10.74 -10.41
CA HIS A 195 2.38 -10.36 -9.02
C HIS A 195 3.77 -10.80 -8.54
N LYS A 196 4.23 -10.24 -7.42
CA LYS A 196 5.53 -10.55 -6.81
C LYS A 196 5.75 -12.05 -6.61
N ARG A 197 4.71 -12.77 -6.18
CA ARG A 197 4.77 -14.23 -5.96
C ARG A 197 5.06 -15.01 -7.24
N ALA A 198 4.49 -14.64 -8.40
CA ALA A 198 4.75 -15.31 -9.66
C ALA A 198 6.21 -15.12 -10.11
N LEU A 199 6.76 -13.93 -9.89
CA LEU A 199 8.19 -13.70 -10.13
C LEU A 199 9.04 -14.57 -9.20
N VAL A 200 8.71 -14.62 -7.90
CA VAL A 200 9.42 -15.46 -6.93
C VAL A 200 9.33 -16.93 -7.31
N GLU A 201 8.15 -17.47 -7.61
CA GLU A 201 7.94 -18.85 -8.07
C GLU A 201 8.74 -19.16 -9.34
N HIS A 202 8.76 -18.25 -10.31
CA HIS A 202 9.61 -18.38 -11.49
C HIS A 202 11.10 -18.48 -11.12
N MET A 203 11.56 -17.74 -10.10
CA MET A 203 12.95 -17.74 -9.65
C MET A 203 13.32 -18.88 -8.70
N SER A 204 12.41 -19.30 -7.83
CA SER A 204 12.66 -20.25 -6.74
C SER A 204 12.20 -21.67 -7.06
N GLY A 205 11.51 -21.89 -8.18
CA GLY A 205 10.66 -23.05 -8.36
C GLY A 205 9.42 -22.93 -7.47
N GLY A 206 8.25 -23.14 -8.04
CA GLY A 206 7.08 -23.46 -7.24
C GLY A 206 7.28 -24.80 -6.52
N LEU A 207 6.41 -25.10 -5.56
CA LEU A 207 6.35 -26.36 -4.81
C LEU A 207 6.03 -27.60 -5.69
N THR A 208 6.08 -27.48 -7.02
CA THR A 208 5.70 -28.49 -8.01
C THR A 208 6.93 -28.87 -8.85
N PRO A 209 7.28 -30.16 -8.99
CA PRO A 209 8.55 -30.62 -9.58
C PRO A 209 8.70 -30.36 -11.08
N ASP A 210 7.62 -30.03 -11.78
CA ASP A 210 7.63 -29.83 -13.22
C ASP A 210 7.68 -28.35 -13.59
N THR A 211 8.74 -27.97 -14.29
CA THR A 211 8.86 -26.71 -15.05
C THR A 211 9.33 -25.48 -14.26
N SER A 212 10.64 -25.32 -14.05
CA SER A 212 11.24 -23.99 -14.19
C SER A 212 12.74 -24.02 -14.51
N GLN A 213 13.13 -23.16 -15.44
CA GLN A 213 14.46 -23.08 -16.05
C GLN A 213 15.57 -22.58 -15.10
N ILE A 214 15.28 -22.01 -13.92
CA ILE A 214 16.33 -21.35 -13.11
C ILE A 214 17.09 -22.33 -12.22
N HIS A 215 16.40 -23.26 -11.53
CA HIS A 215 17.07 -24.36 -10.84
C HIS A 215 17.61 -25.39 -11.84
N ARG A 216 16.90 -25.61 -12.95
CA ARG A 216 17.39 -26.44 -14.05
C ARG A 216 18.65 -25.85 -14.68
N ALA A 217 18.68 -24.58 -15.09
CA ALA A 217 19.86 -23.94 -15.68
C ALA A 217 20.99 -23.73 -14.66
N LYS A 218 20.70 -23.45 -13.38
CA LYS A 218 21.75 -23.45 -12.35
C LYS A 218 22.32 -24.84 -12.11
N ALA A 219 21.48 -25.88 -12.06
CA ALA A 219 21.92 -27.26 -11.91
C ALA A 219 22.65 -27.77 -13.17
N GLU A 220 22.16 -27.44 -14.37
CA GLU A 220 22.79 -27.75 -15.65
C GLU A 220 24.13 -27.02 -15.77
N LYS A 221 24.19 -25.71 -15.51
CA LYS A 221 25.45 -24.95 -15.51
C LYS A 221 26.44 -25.46 -14.45
N ALA A 222 25.96 -25.88 -13.27
CA ALA A 222 26.81 -26.50 -12.27
C ALA A 222 27.32 -27.87 -12.72
N ARG A 223 26.48 -28.69 -13.36
CA ARG A 223 26.87 -29.97 -13.95
C ARG A 223 27.87 -29.79 -15.09
N GLU A 224 27.62 -28.86 -16.02
CA GLU A 224 28.53 -28.51 -17.11
C GLU A 224 29.87 -28.02 -16.58
N LYS A 225 29.86 -27.17 -15.55
CA LYS A 225 31.09 -26.73 -14.89
C LYS A 225 31.84 -27.90 -14.28
N ALA A 226 31.17 -28.78 -13.53
CA ALA A 226 31.79 -29.95 -12.92
C ALA A 226 32.41 -30.89 -13.98
N LEU A 227 31.70 -31.15 -15.09
CA LEU A 227 32.21 -31.94 -16.20
C LEU A 227 33.42 -31.26 -16.86
N LYS A 228 33.37 -29.93 -17.04
CA LYS A 228 34.49 -29.18 -17.62
C LYS A 228 35.72 -29.19 -16.71
N ASP A 229 35.52 -28.96 -15.42
CA ASP A 229 36.58 -29.01 -14.40
C ASP A 229 37.21 -30.42 -14.35
N GLU A 230 36.42 -31.49 -14.48
CA GLU A 230 36.92 -32.86 -14.56
C GLU A 230 37.75 -33.10 -15.84
N MET A 231 37.28 -32.61 -16.99
CA MET A 231 37.98 -32.74 -18.26
C MET A 231 39.28 -31.93 -18.30
N ASP A 232 39.28 -30.74 -17.73
CA ASP A 232 40.47 -29.89 -17.62
C ASP A 232 41.47 -30.47 -16.61
N ALA A 233 41.01 -31.09 -15.52
CA ALA A 233 41.88 -31.83 -14.60
C ALA A 233 42.54 -33.04 -15.27
N LYS A 234 41.81 -33.79 -16.11
CA LYS A 234 42.38 -34.89 -16.92
C LYS A 234 43.41 -34.35 -17.92
N ARG A 235 43.12 -33.26 -18.63
CA ARG A 235 44.06 -32.62 -19.55
C ARG A 235 45.32 -32.13 -18.84
N ALA A 236 45.19 -31.51 -17.67
CA ALA A 236 46.31 -31.03 -16.86
C ALA A 236 47.19 -32.19 -16.39
N LYS A 237 46.61 -33.31 -15.94
CA LYS A 237 47.36 -34.52 -15.58
C LYS A 237 48.16 -35.08 -16.76
N THR A 238 47.54 -35.19 -17.94
CA THR A 238 48.21 -35.68 -19.15
C THR A 238 49.32 -34.74 -19.60
N LYS A 239 49.09 -33.42 -19.56
CA LYS A 239 50.11 -32.40 -19.90
C LYS A 239 51.32 -32.49 -18.95
N ALA A 240 51.08 -32.52 -17.64
CA ALA A 240 52.14 -32.64 -16.64
C ALA A 240 52.93 -33.95 -16.77
N ALA A 241 52.28 -35.07 -17.11
CA ALA A 241 52.97 -36.33 -17.38
C ALA A 241 53.88 -36.24 -18.63
N ARG A 242 53.44 -35.50 -19.67
CA ARG A 242 54.19 -35.28 -20.91
C ARG A 242 55.41 -34.40 -20.67
N GLU A 243 55.25 -33.31 -19.92
CA GLU A 243 56.33 -32.40 -19.51
C GLU A 243 57.38 -33.13 -18.67
N ARG A 244 56.98 -33.91 -17.66
CA ARG A 244 57.91 -34.74 -16.87
C ARG A 244 58.70 -35.74 -17.72
N LYS A 245 58.11 -36.26 -18.81
CA LYS A 245 58.80 -37.18 -19.72
C LYS A 245 59.82 -36.44 -20.59
N GLN A 246 59.47 -35.24 -21.07
CA GLN A 246 60.42 -34.38 -21.78
C GLN A 246 61.56 -33.95 -20.87
N GLU A 247 61.30 -33.52 -19.63
CA GLU A 247 62.32 -33.17 -18.64
C GLU A 247 63.27 -34.33 -18.34
N ARG A 248 62.77 -35.57 -18.24
CA ARG A 248 63.64 -36.75 -18.11
C ARG A 248 64.50 -36.98 -19.35
N GLN A 249 63.95 -36.79 -20.54
CA GLN A 249 64.70 -36.97 -21.78
C GLN A 249 65.76 -35.88 -21.98
N THR A 250 65.44 -34.62 -21.65
CA THR A 250 66.41 -33.51 -21.68
C THR A 250 67.47 -33.68 -20.61
N ALA A 251 67.11 -34.06 -19.38
CA ALA A 251 68.06 -34.37 -18.32
C ALA A 251 68.99 -35.54 -18.71
N LYS A 252 68.45 -36.63 -19.28
CA LYS A 252 69.26 -37.74 -19.79
C LYS A 252 70.19 -37.30 -20.93
N ARG A 253 69.70 -36.48 -21.86
CA ARG A 253 70.51 -35.93 -22.96
C ARG A 253 71.64 -35.03 -22.45
N ASN A 254 71.36 -34.18 -21.46
CA ASN A 254 72.35 -33.29 -20.86
C ASN A 254 73.39 -34.06 -20.04
N ALA A 255 72.98 -35.10 -19.29
CA ALA A 255 73.93 -35.96 -18.57
C ALA A 255 74.89 -36.68 -19.51
N LEU A 256 74.39 -37.23 -20.63
CA LEU A 256 75.21 -37.88 -21.65
C LEU A 256 76.20 -36.92 -22.32
N LEU A 257 75.84 -35.64 -22.47
CA LEU A 257 76.73 -34.60 -22.99
C LEU A 257 77.78 -34.16 -21.96
N GLY A 258 77.43 -34.14 -20.67
CA GLY A 258 78.35 -33.78 -19.57
C GLY A 258 79.40 -34.87 -19.25
N GLU A 259 79.04 -36.15 -19.35
CA GLU A 259 79.99 -37.27 -19.23
C GLU A 259 81.07 -37.23 -20.33
N GLY A 260 80.72 -36.74 -21.52
CA GLY A 260 81.68 -36.54 -22.62
C GLY A 260 82.62 -35.34 -22.46
N GLU A 261 82.31 -34.40 -21.57
CA GLU A 261 83.20 -33.26 -21.25
C GLU A 261 84.16 -33.59 -20.09
N GLU A 262 83.83 -34.53 -19.20
CA GLU A 262 84.74 -35.03 -18.14
C GLU A 262 85.77 -36.05 -18.64
N GLU A 263 85.47 -36.84 -19.68
CA GLU A 263 86.45 -37.75 -20.31
C GLU A 263 87.46 -37.03 -21.24
N ALA A 264 87.23 -35.77 -21.58
CA ALA A 264 88.05 -34.99 -22.51
C ALA A 264 89.09 -34.07 -21.84
N LYS A 265 89.32 -34.22 -20.53
CA LYS A 265 90.22 -33.38 -19.73
C LYS A 265 91.26 -34.20 -18.97
#